data_AF-A0A0Q7SZ40-F1
#
_entry.id   AF-A0A0Q7SZ40-F1
#
_cell.length_a   1.000
_cell.length_b   1.000
_cell.length_c   1.000
_cell.angle_alpha   90.00
_cell.angle_beta   90.00
_cell.angle_gamma   90.00
#
_symmetry.space_group_name_H-M   'P 1'
#
loop_
_entity.id
_entity.type
_entity.pdbx_description
1 polymer ?
#
loop_
_entity_poly.entity_id
_entity_poly.type
_entity_poly.pdbx_seq_one_letter_code
_entity_poly.pdbx_strand_id
1 'polypeptide(L)'
;MKLDLPQLDQQRVLVLGLGDSGLAMARWCARFGAQVTVWDSRAQPPQLGALGDTAAFITGELTAEIVAGFHAVLKSPGLSPLDARLKAVYEHGPAVRGELDLFADALAALKAQHGYAPAVLAITGTNGKTTTTCMTGLLVERAGKRVAIAGNIGPTLLDTLTEALAKEPDPAPAQTPAEAIAAEIEDAPTEAAAEEDAVLPDEDTPLPIVPPPPRGPVFETLPEVWVLELSSFQLEGVTGFEPTAGAVLNLTQDHLDWHGDMAAYGRAKARVFGRESVIVANRDDAEVEGLVPAPVFVKGSRGKPGRTVSRRVVRFGLNAPKAAGDFGLVEEGGLTWLVRALELDPTIKRKKGDGEEPLIIQRLMPADALRVRGRHNAANALAALALATAAGCELAPMLHGLREYRGEPHRVEPVGSIDGVEFYDDSKGTNVGATVAAISGLGADRAPAKLVLILGGDGKGQDFAPLADGVQRHARAVALIGRDAAQIEAALAHAGVPLQHHATLEAATAWCLEQAQAGDSVLLSPACASLDMFRNYAHRAEVFVATVQQLADDRGGAL
;
A
#
# COMPACT_ATOMS: atom_id res chain seq x y z
N MET A 1 -13.22 -0.84 -22.89
CA MET A 1 -14.31 -1.49 -22.15
C MET A 1 -15.30 -0.45 -21.62
N LYS A 2 -16.55 -0.49 -22.09
CA LYS A 2 -17.62 0.38 -21.59
C LYS A 2 -18.06 -0.02 -20.17
N LEU A 3 -18.11 0.95 -19.27
CA LEU A 3 -18.66 0.85 -17.92
C LEU A 3 -19.77 1.90 -17.80
N ASP A 4 -20.89 1.56 -17.19
CA ASP A 4 -21.97 2.52 -16.91
C ASP A 4 -22.13 2.72 -15.39
N LEU A 5 -22.11 3.97 -14.91
CA LEU A 5 -22.32 4.33 -13.51
C LEU A 5 -23.54 5.27 -13.38
N PRO A 6 -24.77 4.74 -13.44
CA PRO A 6 -25.99 5.55 -13.47
C PRO A 6 -26.16 6.43 -12.23
N GLN A 7 -25.55 6.06 -11.10
CA GLN A 7 -25.54 6.87 -9.88
C GLN A 7 -24.73 8.18 -9.99
N LEU A 8 -23.96 8.38 -11.07
CA LEU A 8 -23.21 9.61 -11.34
C LEU A 8 -23.83 10.47 -12.46
N ASP A 9 -24.64 9.87 -13.33
CA ASP A 9 -25.22 10.58 -14.48
C ASP A 9 -26.16 11.70 -14.02
N GLN A 10 -25.98 12.88 -14.61
CA GLN A 10 -26.67 14.13 -14.29
C GLN A 10 -26.59 14.55 -12.81
N GLN A 11 -25.71 13.95 -12.00
CA GLN A 11 -25.55 14.33 -10.61
C GLN A 11 -24.66 15.56 -10.47
N ARG A 12 -25.10 16.53 -9.68
CA ARG A 12 -24.24 17.60 -9.14
C ARG A 12 -23.33 17.04 -8.05
N VAL A 13 -22.01 17.05 -8.29
CA VAL A 13 -20.98 16.49 -7.41
C VAL A 13 -20.04 17.60 -6.94
N LEU A 14 -19.85 17.71 -5.63
CA LEU A 14 -18.86 18.61 -5.02
C LEU A 14 -17.60 17.82 -4.66
N VAL A 15 -16.46 18.20 -5.22
CA VAL A 15 -15.15 17.66 -4.86
C VAL A 15 -14.42 18.65 -3.94
N LEU A 16 -14.02 18.20 -2.76
CA LEU A 16 -13.34 19.00 -1.74
C LEU A 16 -11.83 18.73 -1.77
N GLY A 17 -11.08 19.78 -2.12
CA GLY A 17 -9.65 19.73 -2.38
C GLY A 17 -9.36 19.22 -3.78
N LEU A 18 -8.59 20.00 -4.56
CA LEU A 18 -8.15 19.58 -5.89
C LEU A 18 -6.98 18.59 -5.74
N GLY A 19 -5.73 19.00 -5.89
CA GLY A 19 -4.60 18.06 -5.86
C GLY A 19 -4.78 16.89 -6.84
N ASP A 20 -3.99 15.83 -6.67
CA ASP A 20 -4.00 14.71 -7.62
C ASP A 20 -5.27 13.86 -7.48
N SER A 21 -5.62 13.42 -6.26
CA SER A 21 -6.86 12.65 -6.01
C SER A 21 -8.13 13.43 -6.35
N GLY A 22 -8.20 14.74 -6.08
CA GLY A 22 -9.37 15.53 -6.41
C GLY A 22 -9.53 15.75 -7.91
N LEU A 23 -8.43 15.92 -8.65
CA LEU A 23 -8.46 15.95 -10.10
C LEU A 23 -8.94 14.61 -10.68
N ALA A 24 -8.43 13.49 -10.16
CA ALA A 24 -8.82 12.14 -10.58
C ALA A 24 -10.32 11.89 -10.35
N MET A 25 -10.83 12.25 -9.16
CA MET A 25 -12.27 12.17 -8.85
C MET A 25 -13.12 13.07 -9.75
N ALA A 26 -12.67 14.30 -10.03
CA ALA A 26 -13.38 15.22 -10.91
C ALA A 26 -13.48 14.67 -12.34
N ARG A 27 -12.37 14.17 -12.90
CA ARG A 27 -12.33 13.54 -14.22
C ARG A 27 -13.19 12.28 -14.28
N TRP A 28 -13.13 11.45 -13.24
CA TRP A 28 -13.95 10.25 -13.14
C TRP A 28 -15.44 10.60 -13.16
N CYS A 29 -15.89 11.50 -12.29
CA CYS A 29 -17.30 11.90 -12.25
C CYS A 29 -17.77 12.55 -13.57
N ALA A 30 -16.97 13.46 -14.14
CA ALA A 30 -17.29 14.09 -15.42
C ALA A 30 -17.39 13.07 -16.56
N ARG A 31 -16.51 12.06 -16.59
CA ARG A 31 -16.55 10.95 -17.57
C ARG A 31 -17.89 10.20 -17.55
N PHE A 32 -18.55 10.10 -16.39
CA PHE A 32 -19.85 9.43 -16.24
C PHE A 32 -21.04 10.40 -16.21
N GLY A 33 -20.89 11.63 -16.74
CA GLY A 33 -22.00 12.57 -16.95
C GLY A 33 -22.37 13.45 -15.75
N ALA A 34 -21.55 13.45 -14.69
CA ALA A 34 -21.78 14.31 -13.53
C ALA A 34 -21.45 15.78 -13.84
N GLN A 35 -22.19 16.70 -13.22
CA GLN A 35 -21.86 18.13 -13.17
C GLN A 35 -20.95 18.38 -11.96
N VAL A 36 -19.66 18.54 -12.21
CA VAL A 36 -18.64 18.61 -11.15
C VAL A 36 -18.30 20.05 -10.79
N THR A 37 -18.27 20.32 -9.48
CA THR A 37 -17.68 21.53 -8.90
C THR A 37 -16.57 21.12 -7.95
N VAL A 38 -15.38 21.70 -8.11
CA VAL A 38 -14.26 21.53 -7.20
C VAL A 38 -14.14 22.75 -6.29
N TRP A 39 -14.07 22.52 -4.99
CA TRP A 39 -13.73 23.53 -4.00
C TRP A 39 -12.32 23.29 -3.49
N ASP A 40 -11.50 24.34 -3.37
CA ASP A 40 -10.24 24.29 -2.62
C ASP A 40 -10.12 25.49 -1.68
N SER A 41 -9.43 25.28 -0.57
CA SER A 41 -9.14 26.34 0.40
C SER A 41 -8.16 27.39 -0.14
N ARG A 42 -7.39 27.04 -1.17
CA ARG A 42 -6.39 27.90 -1.83
C ARG A 42 -6.98 28.50 -3.09
N ALA A 43 -6.65 29.75 -3.38
CA ALA A 43 -7.00 30.40 -4.65
C ALA A 43 -6.28 29.78 -5.87
N GLN A 44 -5.07 29.27 -5.65
CA GLN A 44 -4.25 28.61 -6.67
C GLN A 44 -3.74 27.26 -6.15
N PRO A 45 -4.59 26.22 -6.08
CA PRO A 45 -4.16 24.90 -5.70
C PRO A 45 -3.35 24.24 -6.82
N PRO A 46 -2.51 23.24 -6.48
CA PRO A 46 -1.91 22.35 -7.48
C PRO A 46 -2.99 21.75 -8.38
N GLN A 47 -2.64 21.46 -9.64
CA GLN A 47 -3.52 20.90 -10.66
C GLN A 47 -4.66 21.81 -11.17
N LEU A 48 -4.76 23.08 -10.72
CA LEU A 48 -5.80 23.99 -11.23
C LEU A 48 -5.75 24.16 -12.76
N GLY A 49 -4.54 24.26 -13.33
CA GLY A 49 -4.37 24.33 -14.78
C GLY A 49 -4.77 23.04 -15.51
N ALA A 50 -4.66 21.88 -14.86
CA ALA A 50 -5.03 20.58 -15.42
C ALA A 50 -6.52 20.25 -15.28
N LEU A 51 -7.25 21.00 -14.44
CA LEU A 51 -8.69 20.86 -14.26
C LEU A 51 -9.44 21.30 -15.53
N GLY A 52 -9.02 22.42 -16.14
CA GLY A 52 -9.62 22.95 -17.37
C GLY A 52 -11.15 23.05 -17.29
N ASP A 53 -11.83 22.63 -18.35
CA ASP A 53 -13.30 22.62 -18.42
C ASP A 53 -13.95 21.37 -17.79
N THR A 54 -13.16 20.51 -17.12
CA THR A 54 -13.67 19.27 -16.50
C THR A 54 -14.66 19.56 -15.38
N ALA A 55 -14.45 20.67 -14.65
CA ALA A 55 -15.28 21.05 -13.51
C ALA A 55 -15.25 22.56 -13.27
N ALA A 56 -16.32 23.09 -12.68
CA ALA A 56 -16.29 24.45 -12.13
C ALA A 56 -15.34 24.51 -10.92
N PHE A 57 -14.66 25.63 -10.71
CA PHE A 57 -13.79 25.84 -9.54
C PHE A 57 -14.31 26.96 -8.66
N ILE A 58 -14.43 26.70 -7.35
CA ILE A 58 -14.85 27.67 -6.34
C ILE A 58 -13.88 27.69 -5.15
N THR A 59 -13.86 28.82 -4.45
CA THR A 59 -13.09 29.00 -3.21
C THR A 59 -13.91 29.81 -2.21
N GLY A 60 -13.48 29.86 -0.95
CA GLY A 60 -14.14 30.64 0.09
C GLY A 60 -15.02 29.78 1.00
N GLU A 61 -15.99 30.41 1.66
CA GLU A 61 -16.86 29.75 2.64
C GLU A 61 -17.90 28.85 1.94
N LEU A 62 -18.04 27.61 2.42
CA LEU A 62 -19.10 26.70 2.01
C LEU A 62 -20.28 26.88 2.96
N THR A 63 -21.31 27.61 2.53
CA THR A 63 -22.54 27.79 3.32
C THR A 63 -23.49 26.60 3.15
N ALA A 64 -24.47 26.47 4.05
CA ALA A 64 -25.49 25.43 3.96
C ALA A 64 -26.26 25.48 2.63
N GLU A 65 -26.53 26.68 2.09
CA GLU A 65 -27.22 26.87 0.82
C GLU A 65 -26.41 26.34 -0.37
N ILE A 66 -25.09 26.56 -0.36
CA ILE A 66 -24.20 26.04 -1.41
C ILE A 66 -24.20 24.51 -1.35
N VAL A 67 -24.01 23.96 -0.15
CA VAL A 67 -23.88 22.51 0.07
C VAL A 67 -25.17 21.77 -0.29
N ALA A 68 -26.34 22.31 0.04
CA ALA A 68 -27.64 21.74 -0.34
C ALA A 68 -27.84 21.61 -1.86
N GLY A 69 -27.01 22.32 -2.64
CA GLY A 69 -26.93 22.23 -4.08
C GLY A 69 -26.21 20.98 -4.62
N PHE A 70 -25.76 20.04 -3.80
CA PHE A 70 -25.02 18.88 -4.29
C PHE A 70 -25.66 17.56 -3.86
N HIS A 71 -25.63 16.57 -4.75
CA HIS A 71 -26.17 15.23 -4.48
C HIS A 71 -25.11 14.29 -3.91
N ALA A 72 -23.84 14.55 -4.21
CA ALA A 72 -22.71 13.82 -3.67
C ALA A 72 -21.56 14.77 -3.31
N VAL A 73 -20.84 14.43 -2.25
CA VAL A 73 -19.62 15.12 -1.83
C VAL A 73 -18.48 14.13 -1.79
N LEU A 74 -17.39 14.47 -2.48
CA LEU A 74 -16.17 13.69 -2.56
C LEU A 74 -15.03 14.48 -1.92
N LYS A 75 -14.24 13.85 -1.07
CA LYS A 75 -13.18 14.52 -0.32
C LYS A 75 -11.82 13.95 -0.66
N SER A 76 -10.89 14.85 -0.99
CA SER A 76 -9.48 14.52 -1.13
C SER A 76 -8.86 14.17 0.24
N PRO A 77 -8.05 13.10 0.36
CA PRO A 77 -7.52 12.62 1.64
C PRO A 77 -6.73 13.67 2.44
N GLY A 78 -6.05 14.59 1.76
CA GLY A 78 -5.20 15.61 2.39
C GLY A 78 -5.96 16.72 3.12
N LEU A 79 -7.29 16.78 3.00
CA LEU A 79 -8.10 17.80 3.63
C LEU A 79 -8.51 17.36 5.05
N SER A 80 -8.23 18.18 6.06
CA SER A 80 -8.59 17.84 7.44
C SER A 80 -10.11 17.82 7.63
N PRO A 81 -10.71 16.78 8.26
CA PRO A 81 -12.12 16.79 8.64
C PRO A 81 -12.42 17.84 9.71
N LEU A 82 -11.40 18.33 10.41
CA LEU A 82 -11.51 19.35 11.45
C LEU A 82 -11.44 20.78 10.89
N ASP A 83 -11.30 20.94 9.56
CA ASP A 83 -11.35 22.25 8.92
C ASP A 83 -12.74 22.89 9.14
N ALA A 84 -12.77 24.00 9.87
CA ALA A 84 -14.00 24.70 10.23
C ALA A 84 -14.83 25.10 9.00
N ARG A 85 -14.20 25.29 7.83
CA ARG A 85 -14.88 25.63 6.57
C ARG A 85 -15.71 24.48 6.00
N LEU A 86 -15.44 23.24 6.43
CA LEU A 86 -16.19 22.06 6.02
C LEU A 86 -17.35 21.73 6.95
N LYS A 87 -17.53 22.50 8.03
CA LYS A 87 -18.58 22.24 9.01
C LYS A 87 -19.96 22.11 8.37
N ALA A 88 -20.34 23.05 7.49
CA ALA A 88 -21.61 23.00 6.78
C ALA A 88 -21.75 21.78 5.86
N VAL A 89 -20.65 21.29 5.29
CA VAL A 89 -20.64 20.06 4.47
C VAL A 89 -21.06 18.88 5.33
N TYR A 90 -20.45 18.72 6.50
CA TYR A 90 -20.74 17.58 7.38
C TYR A 90 -22.10 17.69 8.08
N GLU A 91 -22.58 18.91 8.36
CA GLU A 91 -23.86 19.13 9.05
C GLU A 91 -25.08 19.13 8.12
N HIS A 92 -24.92 19.55 6.86
CA HIS A 92 -26.03 19.79 5.94
C HIS A 92 -25.88 19.12 4.57
N GLY A 93 -24.72 18.57 4.26
CA GLY A 93 -24.44 17.92 2.99
C GLY A 93 -24.77 16.43 2.95
N PRO A 94 -24.71 15.83 1.75
CA PRO A 94 -24.76 14.38 1.62
C PRO A 94 -23.54 13.73 2.29
N ALA A 95 -23.61 12.40 2.46
CA ALA A 95 -22.50 11.65 3.03
C ALA A 95 -21.21 11.89 2.23
N VAL A 96 -20.15 12.27 2.95
CA VAL A 96 -18.83 12.53 2.36
C VAL A 96 -18.16 11.19 2.04
N ARG A 97 -17.80 11.00 0.77
CA ARG A 97 -17.08 9.82 0.28
C ARG A 97 -15.69 10.21 -0.22
N GLY A 98 -14.84 9.24 -0.48
CA GLY A 98 -13.50 9.44 -1.03
C GLY A 98 -13.29 8.73 -2.37
N GLU A 99 -12.06 8.86 -2.87
CA GLU A 99 -11.61 8.20 -4.09
C GLU A 99 -11.73 6.67 -4.01
N LEU A 100 -11.42 6.09 -2.83
CA LEU A 100 -11.49 4.66 -2.58
C LEU A 100 -12.93 4.12 -2.66
N ASP A 101 -13.92 4.92 -2.23
CA ASP A 101 -15.33 4.55 -2.36
C ASP A 101 -15.75 4.48 -3.84
N LEU A 102 -15.31 5.44 -4.67
CA LEU A 102 -15.59 5.41 -6.11
C LEU A 102 -14.91 4.24 -6.81
N PHE A 103 -13.67 3.92 -6.43
CA PHE A 103 -12.96 2.75 -6.94
C PHE A 103 -13.69 1.44 -6.58
N ALA A 104 -14.18 1.32 -5.34
CA ALA A 104 -14.97 0.17 -4.89
C ALA A 104 -16.30 0.04 -5.67
N ASP A 105 -17.02 1.15 -5.85
CA ASP A 105 -18.26 1.18 -6.65
C ASP A 105 -18.00 0.73 -8.10
N ALA A 106 -16.87 1.18 -8.68
CA ALA A 106 -16.50 0.84 -10.04
C ALA A 106 -16.20 -0.67 -10.19
N LEU A 107 -15.45 -1.27 -9.26
CA LEU A 107 -15.21 -2.72 -9.26
C LEU A 107 -16.50 -3.51 -9.07
N ALA A 108 -17.40 -3.05 -8.18
CA ALA A 108 -18.71 -3.68 -8.00
C ALA A 108 -19.55 -3.62 -9.29
N ALA A 109 -19.55 -2.48 -9.98
CA ALA A 109 -20.23 -2.30 -11.25
C ALA A 109 -19.61 -3.16 -12.37
N LEU A 110 -18.29 -3.23 -12.47
CA LEU A 110 -17.58 -4.09 -13.43
C LEU A 110 -17.89 -5.57 -13.20
N LYS A 111 -17.98 -6.01 -11.94
CA LYS A 111 -18.41 -7.36 -11.60
C LYS A 111 -19.85 -7.61 -12.03
N ALA A 112 -20.75 -6.68 -11.76
CA ALA A 112 -22.18 -6.83 -12.07
C ALA A 112 -22.47 -6.80 -13.58
N GLN A 113 -21.79 -5.94 -14.33
CA GLN A 113 -22.02 -5.73 -15.76
C GLN A 113 -21.24 -6.71 -16.64
N HIS A 114 -20.04 -7.11 -16.20
CA HIS A 114 -19.09 -7.83 -17.06
C HIS A 114 -18.45 -9.05 -16.39
N GLY A 115 -18.77 -9.35 -15.13
CA GLY A 115 -18.19 -10.49 -14.41
C GLY A 115 -16.72 -10.31 -14.01
N TYR A 116 -16.16 -9.10 -14.15
CA TYR A 116 -14.79 -8.80 -13.73
C TYR A 116 -14.66 -8.83 -12.20
N ALA A 117 -13.92 -9.79 -11.67
CA ALA A 117 -13.74 -10.00 -10.23
C ALA A 117 -12.26 -10.21 -9.89
N PRO A 118 -11.42 -9.16 -9.98
CA PRO A 118 -9.99 -9.26 -9.69
C PRO A 118 -9.75 -9.48 -8.20
N ALA A 119 -8.57 -9.98 -7.85
CA ALA A 119 -8.11 -9.92 -6.47
C ALA A 119 -7.72 -8.47 -6.12
N VAL A 120 -8.02 -8.03 -4.90
CA VAL A 120 -7.64 -6.70 -4.40
C VAL A 120 -6.83 -6.89 -3.11
N LEU A 121 -5.57 -6.48 -3.15
CA LEU A 121 -4.62 -6.53 -2.04
C LEU A 121 -4.42 -5.12 -1.51
N ALA A 122 -4.86 -4.84 -0.29
CA ALA A 122 -4.83 -3.52 0.29
C ALA A 122 -3.80 -3.43 1.43
N ILE A 123 -2.90 -2.45 1.38
CA ILE A 123 -1.75 -2.34 2.26
C ILE A 123 -1.76 -0.99 2.97
N THR A 124 -1.72 -1.01 4.29
CA THR A 124 -1.51 0.18 5.11
C THR A 124 -0.55 -0.08 6.27
N GLY A 125 -0.18 0.98 6.96
CA GLY A 125 0.76 0.98 8.08
C GLY A 125 1.35 2.37 8.27
N THR A 126 2.09 2.61 9.35
CA THR A 126 2.89 3.85 9.45
C THR A 126 4.07 3.76 8.49
N ASN A 127 4.81 2.64 8.53
CA ASN A 127 6.04 2.42 7.78
C ASN A 127 5.97 1.19 6.86
N GLY A 128 6.83 1.14 5.85
CA GLY A 128 6.99 -0.02 4.96
C GLY A 128 5.91 -0.17 3.87
N LYS A 129 4.86 0.66 3.87
CA LYS A 129 3.76 0.61 2.90
C LYS A 129 4.23 0.49 1.47
N THR A 130 5.13 1.39 1.06
CA THR A 130 5.59 1.43 -0.33
C THR A 130 6.37 0.20 -0.70
N THR A 131 7.38 -0.13 0.12
CA THR A 131 8.19 -1.32 -0.05
C THR A 131 7.37 -2.59 -0.12
N THR A 132 6.38 -2.76 0.75
CA THR A 132 5.49 -3.93 0.66
C THR A 132 4.61 -3.87 -0.58
N THR A 133 4.08 -2.71 -0.97
CA THR A 133 3.20 -2.56 -2.15
C THR A 133 3.94 -2.87 -3.45
N CYS A 134 5.10 -2.25 -3.68
CA CYS A 134 5.92 -2.50 -4.86
C CYS A 134 6.45 -3.92 -4.90
N MET A 135 6.88 -4.47 -3.75
CA MET A 135 7.31 -5.85 -3.66
C MET A 135 6.15 -6.81 -3.97
N THR A 136 4.97 -6.64 -3.37
CA THR A 136 3.78 -7.46 -3.67
C THR A 136 3.42 -7.40 -5.16
N GLY A 137 3.48 -6.21 -5.78
CA GLY A 137 3.27 -6.07 -7.22
C GLY A 137 4.24 -6.93 -8.04
N LEU A 138 5.54 -6.86 -7.76
CA LEU A 138 6.55 -7.70 -8.41
C LEU A 138 6.29 -9.20 -8.19
N LEU A 139 5.93 -9.60 -6.96
CA LEU A 139 5.66 -11.01 -6.66
C LEU A 139 4.47 -11.55 -7.47
N VAL A 140 3.40 -10.75 -7.57
CA VAL A 140 2.20 -11.10 -8.35
C VAL A 140 2.53 -11.19 -9.84
N GLU A 141 3.28 -10.22 -10.38
CA GLU A 141 3.75 -10.23 -11.76
C GLU A 141 4.59 -11.49 -12.05
N ARG A 142 5.53 -11.82 -11.15
CA ARG A 142 6.38 -13.02 -11.28
C ARG A 142 5.61 -14.32 -11.20
N ALA A 143 4.49 -14.32 -10.47
CA ALA A 143 3.56 -15.43 -10.44
C ALA A 143 2.71 -15.56 -11.73
N GLY A 144 2.95 -14.70 -12.73
CA GLY A 144 2.32 -14.77 -14.04
C GLY A 144 0.96 -14.08 -14.12
N LYS A 145 0.60 -13.26 -13.13
CA LYS A 145 -0.67 -12.52 -13.10
C LYS A 145 -0.49 -11.09 -13.57
N ARG A 146 -1.46 -10.57 -14.31
CA ARG A 146 -1.51 -9.14 -14.64
C ARG A 146 -1.82 -8.35 -13.38
N VAL A 147 -1.00 -7.35 -13.08
CA VAL A 147 -1.10 -6.57 -11.84
C VAL A 147 -1.12 -5.07 -12.11
N ALA A 148 -1.91 -4.33 -11.34
CA ALA A 148 -1.83 -2.88 -11.26
C ALA A 148 -1.53 -2.46 -9.82
N ILE A 149 -0.60 -1.53 -9.67
CA ILE A 149 -0.30 -0.87 -8.40
C ILE A 149 -0.93 0.52 -8.44
N ALA A 150 -1.67 0.89 -7.39
CA ALA A 150 -2.32 2.19 -7.32
C ALA A 150 -2.48 2.68 -5.87
N GLY A 151 -2.88 3.94 -5.71
CA GLY A 151 -3.27 4.50 -4.42
C GLY A 151 -2.40 5.68 -4.01
N ASN A 152 -1.84 5.61 -2.80
CA ASN A 152 -1.03 6.70 -2.25
C ASN A 152 0.36 6.82 -2.91
N ILE A 153 0.84 5.76 -3.57
CA ILE A 153 1.93 5.86 -4.54
C ILE A 153 1.28 6.08 -5.89
N GLY A 154 1.51 7.24 -6.51
CA GLY A 154 0.96 7.57 -7.81
C GLY A 154 1.31 6.50 -8.86
N PRO A 155 0.43 6.27 -9.86
CA PRO A 155 -0.80 7.03 -10.16
C PRO A 155 -1.98 6.75 -9.20
N THR A 156 -2.97 7.64 -9.23
CA THR A 156 -4.17 7.59 -8.37
C THR A 156 -5.01 6.34 -8.65
N LEU A 157 -5.93 5.96 -7.75
CA LEU A 157 -6.79 4.78 -7.93
C LEU A 157 -7.63 4.90 -9.20
N LEU A 158 -8.27 6.06 -9.38
CA LEU A 158 -9.22 6.27 -10.47
C LEU A 158 -8.54 6.51 -11.81
N ASP A 159 -7.37 7.18 -11.84
CA ASP A 159 -6.61 7.31 -13.09
C ASP A 159 -6.11 5.94 -13.55
N THR A 160 -5.56 5.14 -12.64
CA THR A 160 -5.09 3.77 -12.96
C THR A 160 -6.22 2.89 -13.48
N LEU A 161 -7.40 2.96 -12.85
CA LEU A 161 -8.58 2.23 -13.31
C LEU A 161 -9.06 2.72 -14.68
N THR A 162 -9.07 4.04 -14.90
CA THR A 162 -9.46 4.63 -16.19
C THR A 162 -8.54 4.17 -17.31
N GLU A 163 -7.23 4.16 -17.07
CA GLU A 163 -6.24 3.68 -18.04
C GLU A 163 -6.40 2.18 -18.34
N ALA A 164 -6.65 1.36 -17.32
CA ALA A 164 -6.91 -0.06 -17.50
C ALA A 164 -8.17 -0.32 -18.36
N LEU A 165 -9.26 0.39 -18.07
CA LEU A 165 -10.51 0.29 -18.84
C LEU A 165 -10.38 0.78 -20.28
N ALA A 166 -9.50 1.75 -20.53
CA ALA A 166 -9.23 2.25 -21.87
C ALA A 166 -8.40 1.28 -22.72
N LYS A 167 -7.55 0.47 -22.10
CA LYS A 167 -6.74 -0.57 -22.77
C LYS A 167 -7.55 -1.84 -23.08
N GLU A 168 -8.56 -2.13 -22.26
CA GLU A 168 -9.36 -3.34 -22.43
C GLU A 168 -10.27 -3.22 -23.66
N PRO A 169 -10.20 -4.16 -24.62
CA PRO A 169 -11.13 -4.17 -25.74
C PRO A 169 -12.58 -4.32 -25.23
N ASP A 170 -13.54 -3.76 -25.97
CA ASP A 170 -14.93 -4.08 -25.66
C ASP A 170 -15.17 -5.57 -25.93
N PRO A 171 -15.89 -6.27 -25.04
CA PRO A 171 -16.16 -7.69 -25.22
C PRO A 171 -16.81 -7.88 -26.59
N ALA A 172 -16.23 -8.78 -27.40
CA ALA A 172 -16.85 -9.17 -28.67
C ALA A 172 -18.31 -9.58 -28.38
N PRO A 173 -19.28 -9.17 -29.22
CA PRO A 173 -20.66 -9.62 -29.04
C PRO A 173 -20.66 -11.14 -28.93
N ALA A 174 -21.22 -11.66 -27.85
CA ALA A 174 -21.23 -13.10 -27.59
C ALA A 174 -21.80 -13.81 -28.83
N GLN A 175 -20.99 -14.63 -29.49
CA GLN A 175 -21.49 -15.52 -30.53
C GLN A 175 -22.55 -16.39 -29.86
N THR A 176 -23.75 -16.40 -30.44
CA THR A 176 -24.80 -17.29 -29.99
C THR A 176 -24.28 -18.73 -30.04
N PRO A 177 -24.76 -19.65 -29.19
CA PRO A 177 -24.39 -21.06 -29.28
C PRO A 177 -24.60 -21.62 -30.70
N ALA A 178 -25.57 -21.10 -31.45
CA ALA A 178 -25.80 -21.43 -32.85
C ALA A 178 -24.69 -20.95 -33.79
N GLU A 179 -24.11 -19.76 -33.56
CA GLU A 179 -23.00 -19.20 -34.34
C GLU A 179 -21.66 -19.89 -34.02
N ALA A 180 -21.43 -20.26 -32.76
CA ALA A 180 -20.26 -21.04 -32.36
C ALA A 180 -20.29 -22.47 -32.93
N ILE A 181 -21.47 -23.11 -32.90
CA ILE A 181 -21.68 -24.43 -33.51
C ILE A 181 -21.59 -24.35 -35.05
N ALA A 182 -22.10 -23.28 -35.68
CA ALA A 182 -21.96 -23.08 -37.12
C ALA A 182 -20.50 -22.90 -37.57
N ALA A 183 -19.69 -22.19 -36.77
CA ALA A 183 -18.26 -22.02 -37.02
C ALA A 183 -17.46 -23.33 -36.84
N GLU A 184 -17.84 -24.19 -35.90
CA GLU A 184 -17.25 -25.53 -35.73
C GLU A 184 -17.70 -26.53 -36.82
N ILE A 185 -18.89 -26.36 -37.40
CA ILE A 185 -19.41 -27.21 -38.49
C ILE A 185 -18.79 -26.85 -39.85
N GLU A 186 -18.44 -25.58 -40.09
CA GLU A 186 -17.77 -25.16 -41.33
C GLU A 186 -16.34 -25.74 -41.50
N ASP A 187 -15.71 -26.20 -40.41
CA ASP A 187 -14.32 -26.70 -40.41
C ASP A 187 -14.22 -28.25 -40.33
N ALA A 188 -15.34 -28.97 -40.41
CA ALA A 188 -15.38 -30.43 -40.33
C ALA A 188 -15.57 -31.10 -41.72
N PRO A 189 -14.77 -32.12 -42.10
CA PRO A 189 -14.99 -32.85 -43.35
C PRO A 189 -16.24 -33.74 -43.24
N THR A 190 -17.14 -33.63 -44.22
CA THR A 190 -18.35 -34.45 -44.35
C THR A 190 -18.03 -35.88 -44.76
N GLU A 191 -18.38 -36.86 -43.92
CA GLU A 191 -18.58 -38.25 -44.32
C GLU A 191 -19.97 -38.77 -43.90
N ALA A 192 -20.49 -39.69 -44.71
CA ALA A 192 -21.90 -40.00 -44.86
C ALA A 192 -22.43 -41.15 -43.97
N ALA A 193 -23.74 -41.06 -43.75
CA ALA A 193 -24.75 -41.99 -43.24
C ALA A 193 -24.46 -43.50 -43.07
N ALA A 194 -25.03 -44.08 -41.99
CA ALA A 194 -25.72 -45.39 -41.99
C ALA A 194 -26.64 -45.55 -40.74
N GLU A 195 -27.74 -46.31 -40.93
CA GLU A 195 -28.91 -46.52 -40.04
C GLU A 195 -28.79 -47.68 -39.02
N GLU A 196 -29.62 -47.57 -37.96
CA GLU A 196 -30.36 -48.57 -37.13
C GLU A 196 -29.65 -49.80 -36.51
N ASP A 197 -29.75 -50.01 -35.18
CA ASP A 197 -30.86 -50.75 -34.50
C ASP A 197 -30.61 -50.86 -32.95
N ALA A 198 -31.67 -51.07 -32.15
CA ALA A 198 -31.67 -50.95 -30.68
C ALA A 198 -31.74 -52.28 -29.90
N VAL A 199 -30.94 -52.49 -28.82
CA VAL A 199 -31.19 -53.51 -27.75
C VAL A 199 -30.54 -53.17 -26.37
N LEU A 200 -31.39 -53.08 -25.32
CA LEU A 200 -31.26 -53.27 -23.84
C LEU A 200 -30.19 -52.51 -22.99
N PRO A 201 -30.47 -52.20 -21.69
CA PRO A 201 -29.70 -51.22 -20.91
C PRO A 201 -28.44 -51.84 -20.29
N ASP A 202 -27.29 -51.21 -20.56
CA ASP A 202 -25.98 -51.62 -20.05
C ASP A 202 -25.68 -51.00 -18.67
N GLU A 203 -25.01 -51.75 -17.81
CA GLU A 203 -24.49 -51.30 -16.49
C GLU A 203 -23.29 -50.33 -16.62
N ASP A 204 -23.11 -49.73 -17.79
CA ASP A 204 -22.06 -48.77 -18.17
C ASP A 204 -22.64 -47.36 -18.38
N THR A 205 -23.59 -46.92 -17.54
CA THR A 205 -24.08 -45.54 -17.62
C THR A 205 -22.92 -44.60 -17.26
N PRO A 206 -22.38 -43.79 -18.19
CA PRO A 206 -21.33 -42.83 -17.84
C PRO A 206 -21.91 -41.91 -16.77
N LEU A 207 -21.19 -41.75 -15.65
CA LEU A 207 -21.53 -40.72 -14.68
C LEU A 207 -21.77 -39.43 -15.46
N PRO A 208 -22.90 -38.71 -15.26
CA PRO A 208 -23.16 -37.49 -16.00
C PRO A 208 -21.97 -36.56 -15.78
N ILE A 209 -21.15 -36.42 -16.83
CA ILE A 209 -20.06 -35.45 -16.84
C ILE A 209 -20.79 -34.12 -16.87
N VAL A 210 -20.98 -33.54 -15.69
CA VAL A 210 -21.47 -32.17 -15.57
C VAL A 210 -20.49 -31.36 -16.41
N PRO A 211 -20.93 -30.74 -17.53
CA PRO A 211 -20.03 -29.96 -18.35
C PRO A 211 -19.34 -28.95 -17.43
N PRO A 212 -18.01 -28.76 -17.57
CA PRO A 212 -17.30 -27.80 -16.73
C PRO A 212 -18.07 -26.48 -16.80
N PRO A 213 -18.26 -25.79 -15.66
CA PRO A 213 -19.00 -24.53 -15.64
C PRO A 213 -18.45 -23.64 -16.76
N PRO A 214 -19.33 -22.92 -17.50
CA PRO A 214 -18.90 -22.09 -18.61
C PRO A 214 -17.73 -21.22 -18.15
N ARG A 215 -16.66 -21.22 -18.96
CA ARG A 215 -15.48 -20.41 -18.66
C ARG A 215 -15.94 -18.97 -18.44
N GLY A 216 -15.55 -18.40 -17.31
CA GLY A 216 -15.86 -17.01 -17.00
C GLY A 216 -15.32 -16.05 -18.07
N PRO A 217 -15.74 -14.78 -18.05
CA PRO A 217 -15.26 -13.78 -18.99
C PRO A 217 -13.72 -13.72 -18.96
N VAL A 218 -13.11 -13.75 -20.15
CA VAL A 218 -11.66 -13.60 -20.31
C VAL A 218 -11.38 -12.13 -20.62
N PHE A 219 -10.55 -11.52 -19.80
CA PHE A 219 -10.04 -10.17 -20.04
C PHE A 219 -8.63 -10.24 -20.59
N GLU A 220 -8.30 -9.39 -21.55
CA GLU A 220 -7.01 -9.41 -22.26
C GLU A 220 -5.94 -8.58 -21.53
N THR A 221 -6.33 -7.41 -21.06
CA THR A 221 -5.43 -6.39 -20.52
C THR A 221 -5.77 -6.00 -19.08
N LEU A 222 -7.01 -6.20 -18.62
CA LEU A 222 -7.38 -5.84 -17.26
C LEU A 222 -6.53 -6.61 -16.23
N PRO A 223 -6.11 -5.93 -15.15
CA PRO A 223 -5.39 -6.56 -14.06
C PRO A 223 -6.19 -7.72 -13.46
N GLU A 224 -5.54 -8.84 -13.19
CA GLU A 224 -6.14 -9.91 -12.38
C GLU A 224 -6.00 -9.59 -10.89
N VAL A 225 -5.04 -8.73 -10.53
CA VAL A 225 -4.77 -8.30 -9.16
C VAL A 225 -4.53 -6.80 -9.10
N TRP A 226 -5.17 -6.14 -8.14
CA TRP A 226 -4.89 -4.76 -7.75
C TRP A 226 -4.11 -4.77 -6.45
N VAL A 227 -2.97 -4.06 -6.40
CA VAL A 227 -2.17 -3.87 -5.18
C VAL A 227 -2.26 -2.40 -4.79
N LEU A 228 -2.97 -2.13 -3.70
CA LEU A 228 -3.34 -0.79 -3.29
C LEU A 228 -2.52 -0.35 -2.08
N GLU A 229 -1.76 0.74 -2.22
CA GLU A 229 -1.22 1.45 -1.05
C GLU A 229 -2.27 2.42 -0.52
N LEU A 230 -2.71 2.24 0.72
CA LEU A 230 -3.74 3.06 1.35
C LEU A 230 -3.20 3.80 2.57
N SER A 231 -3.41 5.12 2.59
CA SER A 231 -3.18 5.96 3.78
C SER A 231 -4.31 5.81 4.81
N SER A 232 -4.07 6.24 6.05
CA SER A 232 -5.14 6.29 7.06
C SER A 232 -6.26 7.27 6.65
N PHE A 233 -5.92 8.33 5.92
CA PHE A 233 -6.88 9.33 5.44
C PHE A 233 -7.83 8.78 4.37
N GLN A 234 -7.33 7.96 3.44
CA GLN A 234 -8.16 7.30 2.43
C GLN A 234 -9.07 6.23 3.04
N LEU A 235 -8.61 5.59 4.12
CA LEU A 235 -9.40 4.61 4.86
C LEU A 235 -10.40 5.26 5.82
N GLU A 236 -10.20 6.50 6.23
CA GLU A 236 -11.16 7.17 7.11
C GLU A 236 -12.50 7.37 6.39
N GLY A 237 -13.58 6.98 7.06
CA GLY A 237 -14.94 7.14 6.54
C GLY A 237 -15.29 6.25 5.34
N VAL A 238 -14.37 5.43 4.81
CA VAL A 238 -14.67 4.54 3.68
C VAL A 238 -15.78 3.56 4.06
N THR A 239 -16.73 3.38 3.14
CA THR A 239 -17.86 2.47 3.31
C THR A 239 -17.95 1.49 2.14
N GLY A 240 -18.02 0.19 2.43
CA GLY A 240 -18.21 -0.83 1.40
C GLY A 240 -16.96 -1.26 0.63
N PHE A 241 -15.76 -0.82 1.02
CA PHE A 241 -14.52 -1.38 0.48
C PHE A 241 -14.24 -2.79 1.05
N GLU A 242 -14.19 -3.79 0.17
CA GLU A 242 -13.95 -5.19 0.53
C GLU A 242 -12.78 -5.77 -0.29
N PRO A 243 -11.55 -5.77 0.25
CA PRO A 243 -10.41 -6.36 -0.43
C PRO A 243 -10.41 -7.89 -0.32
N THR A 244 -9.65 -8.56 -1.18
CA THR A 244 -9.33 -9.99 -1.02
C THR A 244 -8.46 -10.22 0.21
N ALA A 245 -7.46 -9.35 0.42
CA ALA A 245 -6.65 -9.34 1.63
C ALA A 245 -6.25 -7.91 2.02
N GLY A 246 -6.30 -7.62 3.31
CA GLY A 246 -5.93 -6.33 3.89
C GLY A 246 -4.80 -6.47 4.89
N ALA A 247 -3.74 -5.68 4.74
CA ALA A 247 -2.57 -5.68 5.62
C ALA A 247 -2.46 -4.39 6.42
N VAL A 248 -2.21 -4.52 7.73
CA VAL A 248 -1.66 -3.44 8.56
C VAL A 248 -0.25 -3.85 8.96
N LEU A 249 0.75 -3.12 8.47
CA LEU A 249 2.16 -3.51 8.61
C LEU A 249 2.75 -3.21 9.98
N ASN A 250 2.37 -2.08 10.56
CA ASN A 250 2.81 -1.57 11.86
C ASN A 250 2.02 -0.29 12.19
N LEU A 251 1.99 0.05 13.47
CA LEU A 251 1.48 1.30 14.00
C LEU A 251 2.54 1.96 14.89
N THR A 252 2.95 3.16 14.48
CA THR A 252 3.73 4.10 15.29
C THR A 252 3.13 5.49 15.12
N GLN A 253 3.45 6.40 16.04
CA GLN A 253 2.95 7.78 16.02
C GLN A 253 3.21 8.46 14.66
N ASP A 254 2.12 8.91 14.05
CA ASP A 254 2.10 9.76 12.86
C ASP A 254 0.69 10.37 12.76
N HIS A 255 0.58 11.54 12.13
CA HIS A 255 -0.69 12.19 11.84
C HIS A 255 -1.66 12.39 13.03
N LEU A 256 -1.13 12.55 14.25
CA LEU A 256 -1.95 12.75 15.46
C LEU A 256 -2.67 14.10 15.48
N ASP A 257 -2.13 15.09 14.77
CA ASP A 257 -2.77 16.36 14.46
C ASP A 257 -4.12 16.21 13.72
N TRP A 258 -4.28 15.11 12.99
CA TRP A 258 -5.48 14.82 12.20
C TRP A 258 -6.40 13.81 12.89
N HIS A 259 -5.84 12.73 13.44
CA HIS A 259 -6.60 11.63 14.05
C HIS A 259 -6.93 11.88 15.52
N GLY A 260 -6.27 12.84 16.16
CA GLY A 260 -6.41 13.15 17.59
C GLY A 260 -5.60 12.21 18.49
N ASP A 261 -5.75 10.90 18.31
CA ASP A 261 -5.02 9.90 19.08
C ASP A 261 -4.63 8.64 18.27
N MET A 262 -3.73 7.83 18.84
CA MET A 262 -3.26 6.58 18.24
C MET A 262 -4.37 5.56 18.04
N ALA A 263 -5.36 5.52 18.92
CA ALA A 263 -6.46 4.55 18.82
C ALA A 263 -7.38 4.86 17.63
N ALA A 264 -7.65 6.14 17.36
CA ALA A 264 -8.38 6.60 16.18
C ALA A 264 -7.58 6.34 14.91
N TYR A 265 -6.28 6.65 14.91
CA TYR A 265 -5.38 6.35 13.80
C TYR A 265 -5.33 4.84 13.47
N GLY A 266 -5.23 3.99 14.50
CA GLY A 266 -5.29 2.53 14.37
C GLY A 266 -6.64 2.05 13.83
N ARG A 267 -7.76 2.54 14.38
CA ARG A 267 -9.12 2.22 13.86
C ARG A 267 -9.30 2.64 12.41
N ALA A 268 -8.73 3.78 12.01
CA ALA A 268 -8.76 4.23 10.62
C ALA A 268 -8.12 3.21 9.70
N LYS A 269 -6.91 2.74 10.05
CA LYS A 269 -6.19 1.72 9.29
C LYS A 269 -6.86 0.35 9.31
N ALA A 270 -7.47 -0.04 10.43
CA ALA A 270 -8.17 -1.33 10.57
C ALA A 270 -9.30 -1.53 9.56
N ARG A 271 -9.85 -0.44 8.98
CA ARG A 271 -10.86 -0.54 7.90
C ARG A 271 -10.33 -1.24 6.65
N VAL A 272 -9.00 -1.32 6.47
CA VAL A 272 -8.37 -2.14 5.41
C VAL A 272 -8.73 -3.62 5.51
N PHE A 273 -9.09 -4.11 6.70
CA PHE A 273 -9.46 -5.50 6.91
C PHE A 273 -10.84 -5.86 6.35
N GLY A 274 -11.64 -4.92 5.87
CA GLY A 274 -12.98 -5.23 5.34
C GLY A 274 -13.83 -6.09 6.30
N ARG A 275 -14.84 -6.77 5.76
CA ARG A 275 -15.77 -7.61 6.52
C ARG A 275 -15.43 -9.09 6.43
N GLU A 276 -14.96 -9.54 5.28
CA GLU A 276 -14.73 -10.95 4.95
C GLU A 276 -13.31 -11.23 4.43
N SER A 277 -12.52 -10.20 4.13
CA SER A 277 -11.16 -10.33 3.64
C SER A 277 -10.26 -11.19 4.52
N VAL A 278 -9.19 -11.72 3.92
CA VAL A 278 -8.04 -12.21 4.69
C VAL A 278 -7.38 -11.05 5.40
N ILE A 279 -7.14 -11.20 6.69
CA ILE A 279 -6.42 -10.22 7.53
C ILE A 279 -4.95 -10.61 7.53
N VAL A 280 -4.07 -9.70 7.11
CA VAL A 280 -2.62 -9.85 7.23
C VAL A 280 -2.11 -8.92 8.32
N ALA A 281 -1.66 -9.48 9.44
CA ALA A 281 -1.31 -8.72 10.65
C ALA A 281 0.14 -8.96 11.08
N ASN A 282 0.80 -7.91 11.56
CA ASN A 282 2.13 -8.02 12.16
C ASN A 282 2.02 -8.49 13.60
N ARG A 283 2.52 -9.70 13.90
CA ARG A 283 2.46 -10.27 15.26
C ARG A 283 3.42 -9.62 16.25
N ASP A 284 4.43 -8.91 15.77
CA ASP A 284 5.41 -8.25 16.63
C ASP A 284 4.91 -6.87 17.09
N ASP A 285 3.81 -6.38 16.52
CA ASP A 285 3.20 -5.10 16.85
C ASP A 285 1.88 -5.34 17.62
N ALA A 286 1.92 -5.05 18.92
CA ALA A 286 0.79 -5.27 19.82
C ALA A 286 -0.43 -4.41 19.48
N GLU A 287 -0.23 -3.20 18.93
CA GLU A 287 -1.35 -2.36 18.50
C GLU A 287 -2.03 -2.97 17.28
N VAL A 288 -1.24 -3.50 16.33
CA VAL A 288 -1.77 -4.20 15.14
C VAL A 288 -2.51 -5.48 15.53
N GLU A 289 -1.96 -6.32 16.41
CA GLU A 289 -2.69 -7.50 16.91
C GLU A 289 -3.99 -7.11 17.64
N GLY A 290 -3.98 -5.98 18.37
CA GLY A 290 -5.17 -5.43 19.01
C GLY A 290 -6.28 -5.00 18.04
N LEU A 291 -5.96 -4.76 16.76
CA LEU A 291 -6.95 -4.44 15.72
C LEU A 291 -7.64 -5.68 15.13
N VAL A 292 -7.08 -6.89 15.33
CA VAL A 292 -7.67 -8.12 14.79
C VAL A 292 -8.99 -8.43 15.50
N PRO A 293 -10.12 -8.53 14.78
CA PRO A 293 -11.42 -8.78 15.42
C PRO A 293 -11.43 -10.10 16.19
N ALA A 294 -11.90 -10.05 17.44
CA ALA A 294 -12.06 -11.23 18.26
C ALA A 294 -13.08 -12.21 17.65
N PRO A 295 -12.92 -13.54 17.85
CA PRO A 295 -13.91 -14.52 17.41
C PRO A 295 -15.29 -14.24 18.00
N VAL A 296 -16.33 -14.31 17.16
CA VAL A 296 -17.70 -14.03 17.57
C VAL A 296 -18.48 -15.33 17.71
N PHE A 297 -19.15 -15.52 18.85
CA PHE A 297 -20.06 -16.64 19.04
C PHE A 297 -21.41 -16.35 18.39
N VAL A 298 -21.76 -17.11 17.36
CA VAL A 298 -23.06 -17.03 16.69
C VAL A 298 -23.97 -18.11 17.28
N LYS A 299 -25.05 -17.69 17.95
CA LYS A 299 -26.08 -18.62 18.45
C LYS A 299 -26.70 -19.38 17.28
N GLY A 300 -26.86 -20.69 17.43
CA GLY A 300 -27.51 -21.52 16.42
C GLY A 300 -29.03 -21.27 16.37
N SER A 301 -29.62 -21.48 15.19
CA SER A 301 -31.08 -21.52 15.03
C SER A 301 -31.65 -22.84 15.58
N ARG A 302 -32.98 -22.93 15.76
CA ARG A 302 -33.68 -24.13 16.28
C ARG A 302 -33.09 -25.44 15.71
N GLY A 303 -32.47 -26.24 16.58
CA GLY A 303 -31.86 -27.54 16.24
C GLY A 303 -30.40 -27.52 15.79
N LYS A 304 -29.75 -26.36 15.62
CA LYS A 304 -28.31 -26.25 15.32
C LYS A 304 -27.54 -25.70 16.53
N PRO A 305 -26.39 -26.29 16.91
CA PRO A 305 -25.54 -25.72 17.94
C PRO A 305 -24.96 -24.36 17.50
N GLY A 306 -24.70 -23.48 18.45
CA GLY A 306 -23.96 -22.24 18.19
C GLY A 306 -22.53 -22.55 17.76
N ARG A 307 -21.93 -21.66 16.98
CA ARG A 307 -20.54 -21.79 16.51
C ARG A 307 -19.79 -20.50 16.73
N THR A 308 -18.52 -20.63 17.11
CA THR A 308 -17.58 -19.50 17.09
C THR A 308 -17.10 -19.32 15.66
N VAL A 309 -17.27 -18.11 15.12
CA VAL A 309 -16.79 -17.71 13.80
C VAL A 309 -15.60 -16.79 14.01
N SER A 310 -14.44 -17.22 13.50
CA SER A 310 -13.22 -16.41 13.48
C SER A 310 -12.98 -15.87 12.08
N ARG A 311 -12.43 -14.66 12.00
CA ARG A 311 -11.88 -14.12 10.75
C ARG A 311 -10.69 -14.99 10.29
N ARG A 312 -10.45 -15.05 8.98
CA ARG A 312 -9.23 -15.67 8.43
C ARG A 312 -8.07 -14.69 8.60
N VAL A 313 -7.09 -15.07 9.43
CA VAL A 313 -5.94 -14.24 9.77
C VAL A 313 -4.66 -14.97 9.37
N VAL A 314 -3.76 -14.27 8.70
CA VAL A 314 -2.39 -14.70 8.40
C VAL A 314 -1.44 -13.73 9.07
N ARG A 315 -0.57 -14.21 9.95
CA ARG A 315 0.37 -13.35 10.67
C ARG A 315 1.76 -13.40 10.06
N PHE A 316 2.43 -12.26 10.05
CA PHE A 316 3.85 -12.15 9.73
C PHE A 316 4.63 -11.51 10.88
N GLY A 317 5.95 -11.70 10.92
CA GLY A 317 6.81 -11.15 11.97
C GLY A 317 8.23 -11.72 11.93
N LEU A 318 9.08 -11.21 12.80
CA LEU A 318 10.51 -11.50 12.93
C LEU A 318 10.79 -12.67 13.88
N ASN A 319 9.78 -13.17 14.56
CA ASN A 319 9.86 -14.38 15.38
C ASN A 319 9.35 -15.62 14.61
N ALA A 320 9.48 -16.82 15.18
CA ALA A 320 8.90 -18.02 14.57
C ALA A 320 7.37 -17.92 14.45
N PRO A 321 6.76 -18.43 13.35
CA PRO A 321 5.31 -18.45 13.19
C PRO A 321 4.63 -19.33 14.25
N LYS A 322 3.40 -18.96 14.65
CA LYS A 322 2.67 -19.61 15.77
C LYS A 322 1.42 -20.36 15.33
N ALA A 323 0.92 -20.13 14.11
CA ALA A 323 -0.21 -20.83 13.54
C ALA A 323 0.07 -21.22 12.09
N ALA A 324 -0.66 -22.21 11.58
CA ALA A 324 -0.54 -22.57 10.18
C ALA A 324 -0.98 -21.43 9.25
N GLY A 325 -0.27 -21.28 8.14
CA GLY A 325 -0.40 -20.15 7.23
C GLY A 325 0.48 -18.96 7.60
N ASP A 326 0.93 -18.82 8.85
CA ASP A 326 1.76 -17.70 9.27
C ASP A 326 3.16 -17.73 8.63
N PHE A 327 3.72 -16.55 8.44
CA PHE A 327 5.05 -16.31 7.90
C PHE A 327 5.98 -15.79 8.98
N GLY A 328 7.24 -16.20 9.01
CA GLY A 328 8.17 -15.73 10.05
C GLY A 328 9.64 -15.87 9.74
N LEU A 329 10.46 -15.61 10.77
CA LEU A 329 11.88 -15.90 10.74
C LEU A 329 12.23 -17.01 11.72
N VAL A 330 13.15 -17.89 11.34
CA VAL A 330 13.74 -18.92 12.18
C VAL A 330 15.26 -18.90 12.01
N GLU A 331 15.99 -18.90 13.12
CA GLU A 331 17.44 -19.07 13.11
C GLU A 331 17.78 -20.57 13.12
N GLU A 332 18.49 -21.02 12.10
CA GLU A 332 18.91 -22.41 11.98
C GLU A 332 20.25 -22.51 11.26
N GLY A 333 21.20 -23.22 11.87
CA GLY A 333 22.54 -23.39 11.30
C GLY A 333 23.32 -22.08 11.14
N GLY A 334 23.04 -21.08 11.98
CA GLY A 334 23.66 -19.75 11.90
C GLY A 334 23.10 -18.85 10.80
N LEU A 335 22.05 -19.27 10.09
CA LEU A 335 21.35 -18.48 9.09
C LEU A 335 19.95 -18.12 9.57
N THR A 336 19.51 -16.91 9.29
CA THR A 336 18.11 -16.50 9.48
C THR A 336 17.31 -16.87 8.22
N TRP A 337 16.28 -17.69 8.37
CA TRP A 337 15.42 -18.15 7.28
C TRP A 337 14.07 -17.44 7.29
N LEU A 338 13.60 -17.00 6.12
CA LEU A 338 12.18 -16.73 5.90
C LEU A 338 11.45 -18.07 5.84
N VAL A 339 10.38 -18.22 6.62
CA VAL A 339 9.62 -19.47 6.74
C VAL A 339 8.12 -19.25 6.63
N ARG A 340 7.39 -20.32 6.31
CA ARG A 340 5.92 -20.43 6.43
C ARG A 340 5.58 -21.64 7.30
N ALA A 341 4.65 -21.48 8.23
CA ALA A 341 4.09 -22.60 8.98
C ALA A 341 2.97 -23.29 8.19
N LEU A 342 2.97 -24.61 8.19
CA LEU A 342 1.92 -25.45 7.60
C LEU A 342 1.32 -26.36 8.68
N GLU A 343 0.05 -26.73 8.52
CA GLU A 343 -0.58 -27.74 9.38
C GLU A 343 0.12 -29.09 9.19
N LEU A 344 0.29 -29.84 10.29
CA LEU A 344 0.72 -31.23 10.21
C LEU A 344 -0.39 -32.07 9.59
N ASP A 345 -0.04 -32.99 8.69
CA ASP A 345 -0.98 -33.96 8.12
C ASP A 345 -1.74 -34.70 9.24
N PRO A 346 -3.09 -34.70 9.24
CA PRO A 346 -3.90 -35.31 10.28
C PRO A 346 -3.70 -36.83 10.40
N THR A 347 -3.10 -37.49 9.41
CA THR A 347 -2.78 -38.93 9.42
C THR A 347 -1.55 -39.28 10.27
N ILE A 348 -0.74 -38.29 10.67
CA ILE A 348 0.45 -38.50 11.50
C ILE A 348 0.04 -38.67 12.98
N LYS A 349 0.36 -39.84 13.57
CA LYS A 349 0.00 -40.18 14.96
C LYS A 349 0.66 -39.22 15.97
N ARG A 350 -0.19 -38.56 16.76
CA ARG A 350 0.19 -37.62 17.83
C ARG A 350 0.90 -38.32 19.00
N LYS A 351 1.90 -37.66 19.60
CA LYS A 351 2.34 -37.99 20.96
C LYS A 351 1.34 -37.41 21.96
N LYS A 352 0.98 -38.20 22.97
CA LYS A 352 0.01 -37.83 24.01
C LYS A 352 0.68 -36.83 24.97
N GLY A 353 0.38 -35.54 24.87
CA GLY A 353 0.89 -34.53 25.81
C GLY A 353 1.17 -33.13 25.25
N ASP A 354 1.26 -32.97 23.92
CA ASP A 354 1.51 -31.64 23.32
C ASP A 354 0.19 -30.85 23.24
N GLY A 355 0.13 -29.74 23.98
CA GLY A 355 -1.05 -28.85 24.05
C GLY A 355 -1.17 -27.86 22.90
N GLU A 356 -0.16 -27.78 22.02
CA GLU A 356 -0.16 -26.96 20.80
C GLU A 356 -0.23 -27.86 19.56
N GLU A 357 -0.93 -27.41 18.53
CA GLU A 357 -0.97 -28.12 17.24
C GLU A 357 0.44 -28.14 16.63
N PRO A 358 1.01 -29.32 16.30
CA PRO A 358 2.34 -29.37 15.72
C PRO A 358 2.34 -28.71 14.34
N LEU A 359 3.28 -27.78 14.11
CA LEU A 359 3.46 -27.06 12.85
C LEU A 359 4.63 -27.64 12.06
N ILE A 360 4.48 -27.76 10.75
CA ILE A 360 5.60 -27.99 9.83
C ILE A 360 6.15 -26.62 9.42
N ILE A 361 7.43 -26.38 9.69
CA ILE A 361 8.13 -25.17 9.26
C ILE A 361 8.71 -25.38 7.85
N GLN A 362 8.10 -24.76 6.85
CA GLN A 362 8.60 -24.72 5.48
C GLN A 362 9.61 -23.59 5.34
N ARG A 363 10.88 -23.93 5.06
CA ARG A 363 11.92 -22.96 4.75
C ARG A 363 11.71 -22.43 3.33
N LEU A 364 11.68 -21.11 3.17
CA LEU A 364 11.46 -20.45 1.89
C LEU A 364 12.78 -20.01 1.28
N MET A 365 13.51 -19.12 1.96
CA MET A 365 14.84 -18.67 1.56
C MET A 365 15.60 -18.04 2.74
N PRO A 366 16.94 -17.94 2.69
CA PRO A 366 17.71 -17.16 3.66
C PRO A 366 17.35 -15.68 3.58
N ALA A 367 17.26 -14.99 4.73
CA ALA A 367 17.01 -13.56 4.80
C ALA A 367 18.11 -12.75 4.09
N ASP A 368 19.37 -13.20 4.18
CA ASP A 368 20.52 -12.56 3.53
C ASP A 368 20.52 -12.71 2.00
N ALA A 369 19.62 -13.55 1.45
CA ALA A 369 19.42 -13.62 0.00
C ALA A 369 18.55 -12.47 -0.53
N LEU A 370 17.90 -11.69 0.35
CA LEU A 370 17.24 -10.43 -0.02
C LEU A 370 18.31 -9.38 -0.35
N ARG A 371 18.13 -8.67 -1.46
CA ARG A 371 19.00 -7.52 -1.78
C ARG A 371 18.71 -6.31 -0.90
N VAL A 372 17.44 -6.14 -0.54
CA VAL A 372 16.99 -5.16 0.45
C VAL A 372 17.35 -5.66 1.86
N ARG A 373 18.32 -5.00 2.51
CA ARG A 373 18.88 -5.43 3.80
C ARG A 373 18.02 -4.99 4.99
N GLY A 374 18.21 -5.66 6.12
CA GLY A 374 17.63 -5.27 7.40
C GLY A 374 16.34 -6.02 7.75
N ARG A 375 16.11 -6.20 9.06
CA ARG A 375 14.98 -6.96 9.61
C ARG A 375 13.61 -6.42 9.16
N HIS A 376 13.46 -5.10 9.09
CA HIS A 376 12.20 -4.49 8.61
C HIS A 376 11.88 -4.86 7.15
N ASN A 377 12.89 -5.02 6.28
CA ASN A 377 12.68 -5.47 4.91
C ASN A 377 12.33 -6.96 4.85
N ALA A 378 12.87 -7.79 5.75
CA ALA A 378 12.40 -9.16 5.90
C ALA A 378 10.93 -9.22 6.35
N ALA A 379 10.50 -8.35 7.27
CA ALA A 379 9.08 -8.24 7.65
C ALA A 379 8.20 -7.81 6.47
N ASN A 380 8.63 -6.81 5.69
CA ASN A 380 7.93 -6.38 4.47
C ASN A 380 7.81 -7.52 3.46
N ALA A 381 8.85 -8.34 3.30
CA ALA A 381 8.85 -9.53 2.45
C ALA A 381 7.86 -10.61 2.90
N LEU A 382 7.81 -10.90 4.20
CA LEU A 382 6.85 -11.84 4.76
C LEU A 382 5.41 -11.35 4.58
N ALA A 383 5.15 -10.06 4.77
CA ALA A 383 3.84 -9.46 4.49
C ALA A 383 3.48 -9.55 3.00
N ALA A 384 4.44 -9.26 2.11
CA ALA A 384 4.22 -9.33 0.67
C ALA A 384 3.91 -10.75 0.19
N LEU A 385 4.62 -11.75 0.71
CA LEU A 385 4.36 -13.17 0.46
C LEU A 385 2.98 -13.59 0.97
N ALA A 386 2.58 -13.15 2.16
CA ALA A 386 1.26 -13.45 2.73
C ALA A 386 0.13 -12.88 1.86
N LEU A 387 0.25 -11.63 1.41
CA LEU A 387 -0.71 -10.96 0.54
C LEU A 387 -0.81 -11.63 -0.83
N ALA A 388 0.31 -11.88 -1.50
CA ALA A 388 0.31 -12.50 -2.82
C ALA A 388 -0.19 -13.95 -2.77
N THR A 389 0.11 -14.70 -1.71
CA THR A 389 -0.47 -16.03 -1.46
C THR A 389 -2.00 -15.95 -1.29
N ALA A 390 -2.52 -14.90 -0.63
CA ALA A 390 -3.96 -14.69 -0.48
C ALA A 390 -4.66 -14.37 -1.82
N ALA A 391 -3.94 -13.80 -2.79
CA ALA A 391 -4.40 -13.67 -4.19
C ALA A 391 -4.22 -14.95 -5.02
N GLY A 392 -3.80 -16.07 -4.42
CA GLY A 392 -3.58 -17.33 -5.12
C GLY A 392 -2.36 -17.33 -6.04
N CYS A 393 -1.28 -16.68 -5.63
CA CYS A 393 0.02 -16.74 -6.32
C CYS A 393 0.87 -17.89 -5.76
N GLU A 394 1.58 -18.59 -6.64
CA GLU A 394 2.44 -19.73 -6.29
C GLU A 394 3.78 -19.30 -5.67
N LEU A 395 4.25 -20.00 -4.64
CA LEU A 395 5.44 -19.60 -3.87
C LEU A 395 6.73 -19.58 -4.70
N ALA A 396 6.96 -20.59 -5.54
CA ALA A 396 8.21 -20.74 -6.26
C ALA A 396 8.59 -19.51 -7.14
N PRO A 397 7.72 -19.01 -8.04
CA PRO A 397 8.03 -17.81 -8.83
C PRO A 397 8.17 -16.56 -7.95
N MET A 398 7.37 -16.44 -6.89
CA MET A 398 7.46 -15.31 -5.95
C MET A 398 8.84 -15.27 -5.27
N LEU A 399 9.37 -16.38 -4.77
CA LEU A 399 10.68 -16.40 -4.11
C LEU A 399 11.82 -16.00 -5.05
N HIS A 400 11.70 -16.34 -6.34
CA HIS A 400 12.65 -15.86 -7.35
C HIS A 400 12.54 -14.33 -7.54
N GLY A 401 11.32 -13.79 -7.70
CA GLY A 401 11.10 -12.35 -7.77
C GLY A 401 11.60 -11.60 -6.54
N LEU A 402 11.35 -12.15 -5.35
CA LEU A 402 11.73 -11.58 -4.07
C LEU A 402 13.27 -11.41 -3.95
N ARG A 403 14.03 -12.38 -4.47
CA ARG A 403 15.51 -12.33 -4.51
C ARG A 403 16.05 -11.22 -5.42
N GLU A 404 15.27 -10.78 -6.40
CA GLU A 404 15.69 -9.77 -7.39
C GLU A 404 15.24 -8.35 -7.02
N TYR A 405 14.29 -8.20 -6.10
CA TYR A 405 13.79 -6.91 -5.64
C TYR A 405 14.91 -6.04 -5.04
N ARG A 406 15.09 -4.83 -5.58
CA ARG A 406 16.17 -3.90 -5.19
C ARG A 406 15.73 -2.75 -4.27
N GLY A 407 14.44 -2.62 -3.98
CA GLY A 407 13.90 -1.46 -3.28
C GLY A 407 13.56 -0.31 -4.22
N GLU A 408 12.89 0.69 -3.67
CA GLU A 408 12.48 1.90 -4.38
C GLU A 408 13.53 3.01 -4.34
N PRO A 409 13.51 3.92 -5.32
CA PRO A 409 14.23 5.19 -5.23
C PRO A 409 13.86 5.98 -3.95
N HIS A 410 14.84 6.73 -3.44
CA HIS A 410 14.78 7.61 -2.27
C HIS A 410 14.55 6.90 -0.93
N ARG A 411 14.99 5.64 -0.81
CA ARG A 411 14.92 4.84 0.42
C ARG A 411 16.31 4.35 0.80
N VAL A 412 17.07 5.22 1.46
CA VAL A 412 18.53 5.05 1.69
C VAL A 412 19.24 4.81 0.35
N GLU A 413 18.91 5.63 -0.63
CA GLU A 413 19.47 5.55 -1.99
C GLU A 413 20.88 6.16 -2.01
N PRO A 414 21.92 5.45 -2.50
CA PRO A 414 23.23 6.05 -2.68
C PRO A 414 23.17 7.11 -3.78
N VAL A 415 23.59 8.33 -3.44
CA VAL A 415 23.64 9.48 -4.37
C VAL A 415 25.00 9.58 -5.04
N GLY A 416 26.08 9.36 -4.27
CA GLY A 416 27.46 9.37 -4.77
C GLY A 416 28.45 9.62 -3.64
N SER A 417 29.70 9.95 -3.98
CA SER A 417 30.77 10.11 -3.00
C SER A 417 31.66 11.33 -3.23
N ILE A 418 32.06 12.01 -2.16
CA ILE A 418 32.96 13.17 -2.19
C ILE A 418 34.03 12.97 -1.11
N ASP A 419 35.31 13.00 -1.47
CA ASP A 419 36.45 12.84 -0.55
C ASP A 419 36.36 11.60 0.36
N GLY A 420 35.81 10.50 -0.19
CA GLY A 420 35.62 9.24 0.54
C GLY A 420 34.42 9.24 1.49
N VAL A 421 33.55 10.25 1.44
CA VAL A 421 32.27 10.32 2.16
C VAL A 421 31.14 9.95 1.22
N GLU A 422 30.31 8.98 1.59
CA GLU A 422 29.16 8.55 0.80
C GLU A 422 27.88 9.30 1.20
N PHE A 423 27.05 9.66 0.23
CA PHE A 423 25.79 10.38 0.44
C PHE A 423 24.60 9.46 0.20
N TYR A 424 23.63 9.51 1.12
CA TYR A 424 22.41 8.72 1.08
C TYR A 424 21.17 9.60 1.15
N ASP A 425 20.26 9.40 0.21
CA ASP A 425 18.93 9.99 0.21
C ASP A 425 17.89 9.03 0.81
N ASP A 426 17.35 9.39 1.96
CA ASP A 426 16.17 8.79 2.59
C ASP A 426 15.09 9.86 2.83
N SER A 427 14.86 10.73 1.84
CA SER A 427 13.84 11.79 1.91
C SER A 427 12.43 11.26 2.17
N LYS A 428 12.16 9.96 1.95
CA LYS A 428 10.91 9.29 2.32
C LYS A 428 10.79 8.97 3.82
N GLY A 429 11.84 9.12 4.61
CA GLY A 429 11.85 8.99 6.06
C GLY A 429 11.10 10.13 6.78
N THR A 430 9.80 10.29 6.50
CA THR A 430 8.99 11.44 6.96
C THR A 430 8.42 11.30 8.38
N ASN A 431 8.79 10.24 9.11
CA ASN A 431 8.40 10.00 10.49
C ASN A 431 9.57 9.44 11.29
N VAL A 432 9.45 9.49 12.61
CA VAL A 432 10.51 9.11 13.56
C VAL A 432 10.88 7.64 13.40
N GLY A 433 9.89 6.74 13.30
CA GLY A 433 10.12 5.30 13.17
C GLY A 433 10.93 4.91 11.92
N ALA A 434 10.66 5.57 10.78
CA ALA A 434 11.42 5.36 9.54
C ALA A 434 12.88 5.77 9.71
N THR A 435 13.12 6.94 10.32
CA THR A 435 14.46 7.48 10.51
C THR A 435 15.26 6.65 11.52
N VAL A 436 14.64 6.17 12.60
CA VAL A 436 15.27 5.21 13.53
C VAL A 436 15.73 3.97 12.77
N ALA A 437 14.87 3.39 11.91
CA ALA A 437 15.22 2.21 11.13
C ALA A 437 16.37 2.47 10.15
N ALA A 438 16.42 3.65 9.51
CA ALA A 438 17.49 4.05 8.60
C ALA A 438 18.82 4.21 9.35
N ILE A 439 18.83 4.92 10.48
CA ILE A 439 20.03 5.14 11.32
C ILE A 439 20.57 3.80 11.84
N SER A 440 19.72 2.95 12.40
CA SER A 440 20.16 1.65 12.93
C SER A 440 20.63 0.69 11.83
N GLY A 441 19.96 0.66 10.69
CA GLY A 441 20.32 -0.20 9.57
C GLY A 441 21.64 0.22 8.92
N LEU A 442 21.71 1.44 8.40
CA LEU A 442 22.91 1.94 7.73
C LEU A 442 24.08 2.08 8.70
N GLY A 443 23.82 2.49 9.94
CA GLY A 443 24.84 2.65 10.97
C GLY A 443 25.47 1.33 11.41
N ALA A 444 24.74 0.22 11.35
CA ALA A 444 25.31 -1.11 11.60
C ALA A 444 26.13 -1.61 10.41
N ASP A 445 25.64 -1.41 9.19
CA ASP A 445 26.32 -1.83 7.95
C ASP A 445 27.64 -1.08 7.72
N ARG A 446 27.73 0.17 8.20
CA ARG A 446 28.89 1.05 8.03
C ARG A 446 29.90 0.99 9.18
N ALA A 447 29.59 0.27 10.25
CA ALA A 447 30.48 0.19 11.41
C ALA A 447 31.90 -0.29 11.00
N PRO A 448 32.99 0.36 11.47
CA PRO A 448 33.04 1.36 12.54
C PRO A 448 32.88 2.83 12.09
N ALA A 449 32.66 3.10 10.79
CA ALA A 449 32.41 4.45 10.30
C ALA A 449 31.09 5.02 10.83
N LYS A 450 30.97 6.35 10.83
CA LYS A 450 29.85 7.07 11.45
C LYS A 450 28.95 7.72 10.41
N LEU A 451 27.75 8.05 10.84
CA LEU A 451 26.77 8.80 10.04
C LEU A 451 26.81 10.28 10.39
N VAL A 452 26.68 11.15 9.40
CA VAL A 452 26.37 12.58 9.60
C VAL A 452 24.94 12.81 9.11
N LEU A 453 24.06 13.20 10.02
CA LEU A 453 22.62 13.14 9.78
C LEU A 453 22.05 14.52 9.43
N ILE A 454 21.05 14.56 8.55
CA ILE A 454 20.21 15.74 8.34
C ILE A 454 18.79 15.40 8.80
N LEU A 455 18.33 16.07 9.85
CA LEU A 455 17.00 15.89 10.46
C LEU A 455 16.18 17.18 10.39
N GLY A 456 14.85 17.04 10.33
CA GLY A 456 13.92 18.14 10.51
C GLY A 456 12.97 18.44 9.34
N GLY A 457 12.07 19.39 9.57
CA GLY A 457 10.88 19.66 8.78
C GLY A 457 9.64 19.88 9.66
N ASP A 458 8.46 19.50 9.15
CA ASP A 458 7.20 19.45 9.89
C ASP A 458 6.98 18.07 10.55
N GLY A 459 7.13 18.02 11.88
CA GLY A 459 7.08 16.83 12.71
C GLY A 459 5.68 16.32 13.05
N LYS A 460 4.61 17.07 12.75
CA LYS A 460 3.21 16.67 12.98
C LYS A 460 2.91 16.19 14.41
N GLY A 461 3.59 16.77 15.40
CA GLY A 461 3.39 16.45 16.81
C GLY A 461 3.92 15.08 17.25
N GLN A 462 4.85 14.48 16.51
CA GLN A 462 5.52 13.23 16.91
C GLN A 462 6.48 13.45 18.08
N ASP A 463 6.68 12.40 18.89
CA ASP A 463 7.77 12.33 19.86
C ASP A 463 9.10 11.95 19.17
N PHE A 464 10.09 12.82 19.28
CA PHE A 464 11.43 12.65 18.69
C PHE A 464 12.42 11.90 19.61
N ALA A 465 12.09 11.64 20.87
CA ALA A 465 12.97 10.95 21.81
C ALA A 465 13.54 9.60 21.31
N PRO A 466 12.80 8.78 20.52
CA PRO A 466 13.33 7.52 19.99
C PRO A 466 14.57 7.65 19.09
N LEU A 467 14.84 8.84 18.53
CA LEU A 467 16.02 9.09 17.70
C LEU A 467 17.33 9.02 18.50
N ALA A 468 17.29 9.37 19.79
CA ALA A 468 18.49 9.62 20.59
C ALA A 468 19.44 8.41 20.67
N ASP A 469 18.91 7.20 20.83
CA ASP A 469 19.73 5.98 20.96
C ASP A 469 20.48 5.64 19.66
N GLY A 470 19.80 5.77 18.51
CA GLY A 470 20.41 5.57 17.20
C GLY A 470 21.47 6.62 16.91
N VAL A 471 21.17 7.89 17.19
CA VAL A 471 22.10 9.02 17.03
C VAL A 471 23.34 8.82 17.91
N GLN A 472 23.17 8.49 19.18
CA GLN A 472 24.29 8.29 20.11
C GLN A 472 25.22 7.16 19.66
N ARG A 473 24.68 6.07 19.14
CA ARG A 473 25.47 4.90 18.72
C ARG A 473 26.17 5.11 17.37
N HIS A 474 25.48 5.70 16.40
CA HIS A 474 25.91 5.66 15.00
C HIS A 474 26.28 7.02 14.42
N ALA A 475 25.82 8.13 14.98
CA ALA A 475 26.07 9.45 14.42
C ALA A 475 27.40 10.05 14.90
N ARG A 476 27.98 10.90 14.05
CA ARG A 476 29.09 11.81 14.36
C ARG A 476 28.58 13.20 14.66
N ALA A 477 27.62 13.70 13.88
CA ALA A 477 27.02 15.02 14.00
C ALA A 477 25.63 15.04 13.34
N VAL A 478 24.82 16.04 13.67
CA VAL A 478 23.45 16.20 13.16
C VAL A 478 23.19 17.65 12.75
N ALA A 479 22.82 17.85 11.49
CA ALA A 479 22.26 19.10 11.00
C ALA A 479 20.74 19.09 11.18
N LEU A 480 20.20 20.19 11.69
CA LEU A 480 18.79 20.38 11.99
C LEU A 480 18.22 21.46 11.05
N ILE A 481 17.09 21.16 10.40
CA ILE A 481 16.40 22.07 9.47
C ILE A 481 14.90 22.15 9.77
N GLY A 482 14.25 23.19 9.25
CA GLY A 482 12.78 23.27 9.23
C GLY A 482 12.12 23.61 10.56
N ARG A 483 10.78 23.53 10.57
CA ARG A 483 9.90 24.03 11.65
C ARG A 483 10.23 23.43 13.02
N ASP A 484 10.42 22.11 13.09
CA ASP A 484 10.55 21.39 14.36
C ASP A 484 12.01 21.09 14.75
N ALA A 485 12.98 21.77 14.13
CA ALA A 485 14.41 21.64 14.46
C ALA A 485 14.71 21.77 15.95
N ALA A 486 14.11 22.75 16.64
CA ALA A 486 14.32 22.98 18.07
C ALA A 486 13.76 21.85 18.96
N GLN A 487 12.68 21.20 18.54
CA GLN A 487 12.10 20.06 19.26
C GLN A 487 13.00 18.82 19.13
N ILE A 488 13.55 18.60 17.93
CA ILE A 488 14.52 17.52 17.67
C ILE A 488 15.81 17.78 18.47
N GLU A 489 16.31 19.01 18.50
CA GLU A 489 17.48 19.38 19.31
C GLU A 489 17.28 19.03 20.79
N ALA A 490 16.12 19.41 21.35
CA ALA A 490 15.78 19.10 22.73
C ALA A 490 15.74 17.58 23.00
N ALA A 491 15.17 16.80 22.07
CA ALA A 491 15.13 15.35 22.17
C ALA A 491 16.52 14.68 22.06
N LEU A 492 17.45 15.31 21.34
CA LEU A 492 18.80 14.81 21.11
C LEU A 492 19.85 15.39 22.08
N ALA A 493 19.46 16.26 23.02
CA ALA A 493 20.37 16.96 23.92
C ALA A 493 21.34 16.03 24.69
N HIS A 494 20.94 14.79 24.94
CA HIS A 494 21.74 13.79 25.66
C HIS A 494 22.53 12.83 24.75
N ALA A 495 22.41 12.94 23.43
CA ALA A 495 23.07 12.04 22.48
C ALA A 495 24.60 12.25 22.40
N GLY A 496 25.11 13.42 22.85
CA GLY A 496 26.55 13.69 22.95
C GLY A 496 27.25 13.94 21.62
N VAL A 497 26.51 14.28 20.56
CA VAL A 497 27.04 14.62 19.23
C VAL A 497 26.79 16.11 18.93
N PRO A 498 27.61 16.77 18.09
CA PRO A 498 27.36 18.13 17.64
C PRO A 498 26.01 18.24 16.91
N LEU A 499 25.21 19.22 17.31
CA LEU A 499 23.92 19.57 16.69
C LEU A 499 24.03 21.00 16.16
N GLN A 500 23.63 21.25 14.92
CA GLN A 500 23.64 22.61 14.35
C GLN A 500 22.40 22.90 13.50
N HIS A 501 21.80 24.07 13.69
CA HIS A 501 20.65 24.54 12.91
C HIS A 501 21.11 25.18 11.61
N HIS A 502 20.38 24.88 10.52
CA HIS A 502 20.60 25.47 9.21
C HIS A 502 19.27 25.96 8.62
N ALA A 503 19.33 27.11 7.95
CA ALA A 503 18.15 27.70 7.31
C ALA A 503 17.74 26.97 6.02
N THR A 504 18.68 26.27 5.37
CA THR A 504 18.45 25.59 4.09
C THR A 504 19.08 24.21 4.08
N LEU A 505 18.56 23.32 3.23
CA LEU A 505 19.09 21.96 3.08
C LEU A 505 20.48 21.97 2.42
N GLU A 506 20.73 22.93 1.54
CA GLU A 506 22.01 23.16 0.89
C GLU A 506 23.10 23.44 1.94
N ALA A 507 22.82 24.38 2.86
CA ALA A 507 23.73 24.74 3.94
C ALA A 507 23.95 23.60 4.93
N ALA A 508 22.89 22.84 5.24
CA ALA A 508 22.99 21.65 6.08
C ALA A 508 23.89 20.58 5.43
N THR A 509 23.70 20.31 4.14
CA THR A 509 24.45 19.30 3.38
C THR A 509 25.93 19.66 3.30
N ALA A 510 26.26 20.92 3.01
CA ALA A 510 27.64 21.40 3.00
C ALA A 510 28.31 21.23 4.37
N TRP A 511 27.61 21.63 5.44
CA TRP A 511 28.12 21.45 6.80
C TRP A 511 28.30 19.97 7.17
N CYS A 512 27.39 19.09 6.75
CA CYS A 512 27.56 17.66 6.98
C CYS A 512 28.84 17.09 6.34
N LEU A 513 29.18 17.53 5.13
CA LEU A 513 30.44 17.16 4.48
C LEU A 513 31.66 17.68 5.26
N GLU A 514 31.59 18.88 5.84
CA GLU A 514 32.66 19.43 6.67
C GLU A 514 32.87 18.66 7.98
N GLN A 515 31.80 18.09 8.55
CA GLN A 515 31.88 17.28 9.77
C GLN A 515 32.30 15.82 9.51
N ALA A 516 32.11 15.32 8.29
CA ALA A 516 32.38 13.94 7.91
C ALA A 516 33.89 13.65 7.80
N GLN A 517 34.26 12.40 8.08
CA GLN A 517 35.60 11.87 7.82
C GLN A 517 35.56 10.88 6.66
N ALA A 518 36.69 10.64 6.00
CA ALA A 518 36.77 9.62 4.96
C ALA A 518 36.30 8.26 5.50
N GLY A 519 35.35 7.63 4.80
CA GLY A 519 34.66 6.40 5.19
C GLY A 519 33.31 6.63 5.87
N ASP A 520 33.02 7.83 6.38
CA ASP A 520 31.71 8.17 6.93
C ASP A 520 30.64 8.30 5.84
N SER A 521 29.38 8.42 6.26
CA SER A 521 28.27 8.63 5.33
C SER A 521 27.36 9.77 5.77
N VAL A 522 26.97 10.64 4.85
CA VAL A 522 25.93 11.66 5.06
C VAL A 522 24.58 11.03 4.74
N LEU A 523 23.62 11.12 5.67
CA LEU A 523 22.27 10.58 5.50
C LEU A 523 21.22 11.67 5.67
N LEU A 524 20.47 11.95 4.60
CA LEU A 524 19.24 12.72 4.67
C LEU A 524 18.08 11.80 5.05
N SER A 525 17.71 11.79 6.33
CA SER A 525 16.56 11.02 6.85
C SER A 525 15.78 11.89 7.84
N PRO A 526 14.86 12.75 7.37
CA PRO A 526 14.45 13.94 8.10
C PRO A 526 13.59 13.72 9.34
N ALA A 527 13.01 12.53 9.55
CA ALA A 527 11.99 12.23 10.56
C ALA A 527 10.70 13.09 10.48
N CYS A 528 10.62 13.99 9.49
CA CYS A 528 9.59 15.00 9.35
C CYS A 528 9.06 15.07 7.90
N ALA A 529 7.82 15.52 7.77
CA ALA A 529 7.28 15.91 6.48
C ALA A 529 8.00 17.14 5.92
N SER A 530 7.97 17.28 4.59
CA SER A 530 8.75 18.31 3.89
C SER A 530 8.00 19.63 3.68
N LEU A 531 6.72 19.71 4.04
CA LEU A 531 5.79 20.71 3.52
C LEU A 531 6.02 22.12 4.07
N ASP A 532 6.83 22.27 5.12
CA ASP A 532 7.25 23.55 5.66
C ASP A 532 8.30 24.26 4.81
N MET A 533 9.14 23.50 4.08
CA MET A 533 10.24 24.04 3.27
C MET A 533 10.16 23.66 1.78
N PHE A 534 9.41 22.61 1.42
CA PHE A 534 9.41 22.00 0.08
C PHE A 534 8.00 21.66 -0.41
N ARG A 535 7.84 21.54 -1.73
CA ARG A 535 6.55 21.15 -2.35
C ARG A 535 6.09 19.74 -1.94
N ASN A 536 7.03 18.81 -1.86
CA ASN A 536 6.85 17.41 -1.46
C ASN A 536 8.22 16.79 -1.15
N TYR A 537 8.24 15.51 -0.74
CA TYR A 537 9.50 14.82 -0.41
C TYR A 537 10.41 14.64 -1.63
N ALA A 538 9.85 14.52 -2.85
CA ALA A 538 10.63 14.40 -4.08
C ALA A 538 11.39 15.70 -4.39
N HIS A 539 10.78 16.86 -4.20
CA HIS A 539 11.45 18.15 -4.30
C HIS A 539 12.59 18.29 -3.28
N ARG A 540 12.42 17.75 -2.06
CA ARG A 540 13.49 17.72 -1.06
C ARG A 540 14.67 16.85 -1.50
N ALA A 541 14.38 15.66 -2.06
CA ALA A 541 15.38 14.77 -2.64
C ALA A 541 16.13 15.43 -3.81
N GLU A 542 15.40 16.06 -4.73
CA GLU A 542 15.97 16.82 -5.86
C GLU A 542 16.97 17.89 -5.38
N VAL A 543 16.61 18.67 -4.36
CA VAL A 543 17.49 19.69 -3.77
C VAL A 543 18.73 19.06 -3.13
N PHE A 544 18.56 17.95 -2.40
CA PHE A 544 19.70 17.24 -1.80
C PHE A 544 20.67 16.72 -2.86
N VAL A 545 20.16 15.98 -3.85
CA VAL A 545 20.98 15.40 -4.94
C VAL A 545 21.69 16.51 -5.73
N ALA A 546 20.98 17.58 -6.09
CA ALA A 546 21.57 18.72 -6.78
C ALA A 546 22.67 19.40 -5.95
N THR A 547 22.49 19.49 -4.63
CA THR A 547 23.53 20.04 -3.73
C THR A 547 24.76 19.14 -3.70
N VAL A 548 24.58 17.82 -3.59
CA VAL A 548 25.70 16.86 -3.59
C VAL A 548 26.47 16.96 -4.91
N GLN A 549 25.78 17.03 -6.04
CA GLN A 549 26.41 17.26 -7.35
C GLN A 549 27.21 18.56 -7.38
N GLN A 550 26.62 19.68 -6.93
CA GLN A 550 27.32 20.97 -6.90
C GLN A 550 28.57 20.93 -6.02
N LEU A 551 28.50 20.29 -4.84
CA LEU A 551 29.65 20.14 -3.94
C LEU A 551 30.76 19.27 -4.55
N ALA A 552 30.40 18.25 -5.32
CA ALA A 552 31.36 17.41 -6.03
C ALA A 552 32.07 18.20 -7.14
N ASP A 553 31.29 18.96 -7.92
CA ASP A 553 31.78 19.81 -9.01
C ASP A 553 32.73 20.90 -8.47
N ASP A 554 32.37 21.56 -7.37
CA ASP A 554 33.19 22.60 -6.72
C ASP A 554 34.54 22.07 -6.22
N ARG A 555 34.64 20.76 -5.92
CA ARG A 555 35.88 20.08 -5.51
C ARG A 555 36.62 19.39 -6.66
N GLY A 556 36.13 19.53 -7.89
CA GLY A 556 36.75 18.95 -9.10
C GLY A 556 36.56 17.44 -9.25
N GLY A 557 35.58 16.85 -8.55
CA GLY A 557 35.19 15.44 -8.70
C GLY A 557 34.04 15.28 -9.70
N ALA A 558 33.89 14.07 -10.25
CA ALA A 558 32.66 13.63 -10.90
C ALA A 558 32.03 12.52 -10.03
N LEU A 559 30.71 12.59 -9.80
CA LEU A 559 29.96 11.67 -8.91
C LEU A 559 29.95 10.21 -9.39
#